data_AF-A0A644XN47-F1
#
_entry.id   AF-A0A644XN47-F1
#
_cell.length_a   1.000
_cell.length_b   1.000
_cell.length_c   1.000
_cell.angle_alpha   90.00
_cell.angle_beta   90.00
_cell.angle_gamma   90.00
#
_symmetry.space_group_name_H-M   'P 1'
#
loop_
_entity.id
_entity.type
_entity.pdbx_description
1 polymer ?
#
loop_
_entity_poly.entity_id
_entity_poly.type
_entity_poly.pdbx_seq_one_letter_code
_entity_poly.pdbx_strand_id
1 'polypeptide(L)' 'MEVWYNLYLPLWIRGTMTIEQLQLAVTRERITQEKYDKIIATPQNT' A
#
# COMPACT_ATOMS: atom_id res chain seq x y z
N MET A 1 3.17 -5.95 -11.25
CA MET A 1 2.32 -5.79 -10.03
C MET A 1 3.02 -6.16 -8.73
N GLU A 2 4.03 -7.03 -8.70
CA GLU A 2 4.71 -7.42 -7.45
C GLU A 2 5.67 -6.36 -6.91
N VAL A 3 6.36 -5.64 -7.81
CA VAL A 3 7.28 -4.54 -7.49
C VAL A 3 6.62 -3.45 -6.63
N TRP A 4 5.41 -3.01 -6.99
CA TRP A 4 4.71 -1.95 -6.26
C TRP A 4 4.25 -2.39 -4.87
N TYR A 5 3.80 -3.63 -4.72
CA TYR A 5 3.43 -4.17 -3.41
C TYR A 5 4.64 -4.21 -2.46
N ASN A 6 5.77 -4.71 -2.96
CA ASN A 6 7.02 -4.79 -2.20
C ASN A 6 7.59 -3.40 -1.85
N LEU A 7 7.27 -2.36 -2.64
CA LEU A 7 7.62 -0.97 -2.34
C LEU A 7 6.66 -0.33 -1.32
N TYR A 8 5.36 -0.56 -1.46
CA TYR A 8 4.35 0.17 -0.70
C TYR A 8 4.13 -0.37 0.72
N LEU A 9 4.26 -1.68 0.93
CA LEU A 9 4.17 -2.28 2.25
C LEU A 9 5.18 -1.69 3.26
N PRO A 10 6.50 -1.60 2.97
CA PRO A 10 7.44 -1.00 3.91
C PRO A 10 7.24 0.51 4.11
N LEU A 11 6.78 1.24 3.08
CA LEU A 11 6.45 2.67 3.21
C LEU A 11 5.22 2.89 4.10
N TRP A 12 4.22 2.01 3.98
CA TRP A 12 3.07 1.97 4.88
C TRP A 12 3.53 1.75 6.32
N ILE A 13 4.25 0.65 6.58
CA ILE A 13 4.74 0.30 7.93
C ILE A 13 5.53 1.45 8.57
N ARG A 14 6.31 2.20 7.78
CA ARG A 14 7.09 3.36 8.26
C ARG A 14 6.29 4.64 8.52
N GLY A 15 4.97 4.65 8.32
CA GLY A 15 4.18 5.87 8.47
C GLY A 15 4.29 6.84 7.27
N THR A 16 5.03 6.49 6.22
CA THR A 16 5.33 7.40 5.10
C THR A 16 4.26 7.36 4.00
N MET A 17 3.53 6.25 3.90
CA MET A 17 2.44 6.07 2.95
C MET A 17 1.10 6.31 3.62
N THR A 18 0.20 7.06 2.96
CA THR A 18 -1.17 7.30 3.44
C THR A 18 -2.18 6.38 2.74
N ILE A 19 -3.38 6.27 3.32
CA ILE A 19 -4.50 5.53 2.71
C ILE A 19 -4.85 6.11 1.33
N GLU A 20 -4.90 7.44 1.19
CA GLU A 20 -5.21 8.10 -0.08
C GLU A 20 -4.20 7.76 -1.19
N GLN A 21 -2.91 7.71 -0.85
CA GLN A 21 -1.86 7.32 -1.79
C GLN A 21 -1.99 5.85 -2.22
N LEU A 22 -2.38 4.97 -1.30
CA LEU A 22 -2.64 3.56 -1.59
C LEU A 22 -3.90 3.38 -2.45
N GLN A 23 -4.97 4.13 -2.20
CA GLN A 23 -6.18 4.12 -3.04
C GLN A 23 -5.86 4.58 -4.47
N LEU A 24 -5.06 5.64 -4.62
CA LEU A 24 -4.60 6.10 -5.93
C LEU A 24 -3.72 5.05 -6.63
N ALA A 25 -2.98 4.23 -5.89
CA ALA A 25 -2.22 3.13 -6.46
C ALA A 25 -3.11 2.00 -7.00
N VAL A 26 -4.27 1.76 -6.38
CA VAL A 26 -5.27 0.81 -6.89
C VAL A 26 -5.89 1.33 -8.18
N THR A 27 -6.34 2.59 -8.21
CA THR A 27 -6.97 3.19 -9.41
C THR A 27 -6.02 3.27 -10.61
N ARG A 28 -4.71 3.34 -10.35
CA ARG A 28 -3.65 3.30 -11.37
C ARG A 28 -3.16 1.89 -11.70
N GLU A 29 -3.83 0.85 -11.22
CA GLU A 29 -3.50 -0.56 -11.45
C GLU A 29 -2.05 -0.94 -11.05
N ARG A 30 -1.44 -0.17 -10.12
CA ARG A 30 -0.10 -0.47 -9.61
C ARG A 30 -0.14 -1.67 -8.66
N ILE A 31 -1.20 -1.74 -7.87
CA ILE A 31 -1.55 -2.85 -6.98
C ILE A 31 -3.03 -3.21 -7.19
N THR A 32 -3.38 -4.47 -6.92
CA THR A 32 -4.78 -4.92 -6.91
C THR A 32 -5.48 -4.50 -5.62
N GLN A 33 -6.81 -4.56 -5.59
CA GLN A 33 -7.59 -4.36 -4.36
C GLN A 33 -7.14 -5.30 -3.23
N GLU A 34 -6.94 -6.59 -3.54
CA GLU A 34 -6.45 -7.58 -2.56
C GLU A 34 -5.10 -7.17 -1.93
N LYS A 35 -4.19 -6.60 -2.72
CA LYS A 35 -2.89 -6.13 -2.24
C LYS A 35 -3.01 -4.87 -1.39
N TYR A 36 -3.91 -3.97 -1.76
CA TYR A 36 -4.26 -2.82 -0.94
C TYR A 36 -4.80 -3.28 0.42
N ASP A 37 -5.75 -4.22 0.45
CA ASP A 37 -6.37 -4.72 1.68
C ASP A 37 -5.31 -5.34 2.61
N LYS A 38 -4.37 -6.09 2.05
CA LYS A 38 -3.22 -6.64 2.82
C LYS A 38 -2.33 -5.56 3.40
N ILE A 39 -2.07 -4.47 2.67
CA ILE A 39 -1.22 -3.37 3.16
C ILE A 39 -1.92 -2.68 4.34
N ILE A 40 -3.17 -2.24 4.18
CA ILE A 40 -3.87 -1.48 5.22
C ILE A 40 -4.20 -2.30 6.48
N ALA A 41 -4.28 -3.63 6.35
CA ALA A 41 -4.42 -4.54 7.49
C ALA A 41 -3.12 -4.69 8.31
N THR A 42 -1.97 -4.27 7.76
CA THR A 42 -0.68 -4.31 8.46
C THR A 42 -0.59 -3.12 9.43
N PRO A 43 -0.20 -3.31 10.72
CA PRO A 43 -0.03 -2.21 11.66
C PRO A 43 0.99 -1.17 11.17
N GLN A 44 0.67 0.10 11.39
CA GLN A 44 1.53 1.22 11.06
C GLN A 44 2.38 1.61 12.28
N ASN A 45 3.68 1.87 12.08
CA ASN A 45 4.51 2.49 13.10
C ASN A 45 4.29 4.02 13.05
N THR A 46 3.18 4.48 13.62
CA THR A 46 2.79 5.90 13.72
C THR A 46 2.76 6.36 15.17
#